data_AF-A0A1F9B404-F1
#
_entry.id   AF-A0A1F9B404-F1
#
_cell.length_a   1.000
_cell.length_b   1.000
_cell.length_c   1.000
_cell.angle_alpha   90.00
_cell.angle_beta   90.00
_cell.angle_gamma   90.00
#
_symmetry.space_group_name_H-M   'P 1'
#
loop_
_entity.id
_entity.type
_entity.pdbx_description
1 polymer ?
#
loop_
_entity_poly.entity_id
_entity_poly.type
_entity_poly.pdbx_seq_one_letter_code
_entity_poly.pdbx_strand_id
1 'polypeptide(L)'
;VALQLERRVGFRRVMKKAVSSAMKLGAKGIKIAVAGRLGGAEMARNEWYREGRVPLHTLRADINYGLAEAKTTYGIIGVKVWIFKGEIFPTK
;
A
#
# COMPACT_ATOMS: atom_id res chain seq x y z
N VAL A 1 -2.98 -2.32 -7.53
CA VAL A 1 -3.75 -1.22 -6.87
C VAL A 1 -3.96 -0.05 -7.81
N ALA A 2 -2.90 0.55 -8.36
CA ALA A 2 -3.00 1.70 -9.26
C ALA A 2 -3.99 1.50 -10.43
N LEU A 3 -3.84 0.42 -11.21
CA LEU A 3 -4.75 0.09 -12.32
C LEU A 3 -6.24 0.00 -11.91
N GLN A 4 -6.53 -0.46 -10.69
CA GLN A 4 -7.92 -0.55 -10.21
C GLN A 4 -8.48 0.82 -9.83
N LEU A 5 -7.63 1.74 -9.37
CA LEU A 5 -8.02 3.13 -9.10
C LEU A 5 -8.26 3.89 -10.41
N GLU A 6 -7.49 3.63 -11.46
CA GLU A 6 -7.72 4.19 -12.80
C GLU A 6 -9.07 3.74 -13.37
N ARG A 7 -9.44 2.47 -13.14
CA ARG A 7 -10.76 1.92 -13.49
C ARG A 7 -11.91 2.39 -12.58
N ARG A 8 -11.68 3.42 -11.74
CA ARG A 8 -12.68 4.03 -10.84
C ARG A 8 -13.30 3.06 -9.83
N VAL A 9 -12.59 1.99 -9.45
CA VAL A 9 -13.03 1.12 -8.35
C VAL A 9 -12.83 1.87 -7.02
N GLY A 10 -13.80 1.76 -6.11
CA GLY A 10 -13.73 2.42 -4.80
C GLY A 10 -12.43 2.12 -4.05
N PHE A 11 -11.69 3.18 -3.67
CA PHE A 11 -10.34 3.07 -3.13
C PHE A 11 -10.27 2.25 -1.83
N ARG A 12 -11.25 2.38 -0.92
CA ARG A 12 -11.32 1.57 0.32
C ARG A 12 -11.43 0.08 0.03
N ARG A 13 -12.24 -0.30 -0.96
CA ARG A 13 -12.43 -1.69 -1.38
C ARG A 13 -11.13 -2.25 -1.97
N VAL A 14 -10.48 -1.47 -2.83
CA VAL A 14 -9.20 -1.85 -3.45
C VAL A 14 -8.12 -2.05 -2.38
N MET A 15 -8.00 -1.12 -1.42
CA MET A 15 -7.01 -1.20 -0.35
C MET A 15 -7.25 -2.41 0.55
N LYS A 16 -8.48 -2.61 1.06
CA LYS A 16 -8.82 -3.78 1.90
C LYS A 16 -8.57 -5.10 1.17
N LYS A 17 -8.96 -5.19 -0.11
CA LYS A 17 -8.71 -6.38 -0.93
C LYS A 17 -7.20 -6.65 -1.08
N ALA A 18 -6.41 -5.61 -1.38
CA ALA A 18 -4.97 -5.74 -1.55
C ALA A 18 -4.25 -6.17 -0.25
N VAL A 19 -4.64 -5.59 0.88
CA VAL A 19 -4.12 -5.97 2.21
C VAL A 19 -4.44 -7.44 2.50
N SER A 20 -5.71 -7.85 2.37
CA SER A 20 -6.13 -9.23 2.62
C SER A 20 -5.42 -10.22 1.69
N SER A 21 -5.27 -9.90 0.41
CA SER A 21 -4.53 -10.73 -0.53
C SER A 21 -3.05 -10.89 -0.15
N ALA A 22 -2.38 -9.81 0.28
CA ALA A 22 -0.99 -9.87 0.69
C ALA A 22 -0.78 -10.69 1.98
N MET A 23 -1.67 -10.52 2.96
CA MET A 23 -1.65 -11.31 4.20
C MET A 23 -1.88 -12.81 3.90
N LYS A 24 -2.81 -13.14 3.00
CA LYS A 24 -3.05 -14.53 2.55
C LYS A 24 -1.84 -15.16 1.87
N LEU A 25 -1.02 -14.37 1.18
CA LEU A 25 0.21 -14.82 0.53
C LEU A 25 1.38 -15.00 1.52
N GLY A 26 1.16 -14.79 2.82
CA GLY A 26 2.18 -15.04 3.87
C GLY A 26 3.03 -13.83 4.22
N ALA A 27 2.62 -12.61 3.85
CA ALA A 27 3.28 -11.40 4.38
C ALA A 27 3.09 -11.30 5.90
N LYS A 28 4.16 -10.97 6.63
CA LYS A 28 4.11 -10.79 8.10
C LYS A 28 3.50 -9.43 8.49
N GLY A 29 3.48 -8.49 7.56
CA GLY A 29 2.72 -7.26 7.66
C GLY A 29 2.74 -6.47 6.38
N ILE A 30 1.76 -5.60 6.22
CA ILE A 30 1.61 -4.74 5.07
C ILE A 30 1.10 -3.36 5.51
N LYS A 31 1.62 -2.32 4.88
CA LYS A 31 1.09 -0.95 4.95
C LYS A 31 0.84 -0.47 3.53
N ILE A 32 -0.35 0.02 3.24
CA ILE A 32 -0.70 0.65 1.97
C ILE A 32 -1.17 2.06 2.29
N ALA A 33 -0.54 3.07 1.69
CA ALA A 33 -0.96 4.46 1.76
C ALA A 33 -1.33 4.94 0.36
N VAL A 34 -2.47 5.62 0.26
CA VAL A 34 -2.94 6.24 -0.97
C VAL A 34 -3.15 7.73 -0.71
N ALA A 35 -2.61 8.56 -1.58
CA ALA A 35 -2.59 10.02 -1.47
C ALA A 35 -3.12 10.65 -2.75
N GLY A 36 -4.01 11.63 -2.63
CA GLY A 36 -4.54 12.41 -3.77
C GLY A 36 -6.02 12.68 -3.66
N ARG A 37 -6.67 12.98 -4.79
CA ARG A 37 -8.11 13.26 -4.88
C ARG A 37 -8.95 11.98 -4.83
N LEU A 38 -8.99 11.35 -3.66
CA LEU A 38 -9.62 10.03 -3.47
C LEU A 38 -11.12 10.08 -3.77
N GLY A 39 -11.55 9.28 -4.75
CA GLY A 39 -12.95 9.20 -5.17
C GLY A 39 -13.45 10.42 -5.95
N GLY A 40 -12.56 11.29 -6.45
CA GLY A 40 -12.94 12.50 -7.19
C GLY A 40 -13.31 13.69 -6.31
N ALA A 41 -13.02 13.63 -5.01
CA ALA A 41 -13.18 14.78 -4.11
C ALA A 41 -12.35 15.99 -4.59
N GLU A 42 -12.83 17.21 -4.33
CA GLU A 42 -12.09 18.43 -4.65
C GLU A 42 -10.79 18.55 -3.87
N MET A 43 -10.82 18.20 -2.58
CA MET A 43 -9.64 18.24 -1.71
C MET A 43 -8.91 16.89 -1.69
N ALA A 44 -7.57 16.94 -1.78
CA ALA A 44 -6.74 15.76 -1.66
C ALA A 44 -6.71 15.23 -0.22
N ARG A 45 -6.71 13.90 -0.06
CA ARG A 45 -6.64 13.21 1.22
C ARG A 45 -5.60 12.10 1.17
N ASN A 46 -5.04 11.81 2.33
CA ASN A 46 -4.11 10.70 2.53
C ASN A 46 -4.78 9.67 3.43
N GLU A 47 -5.05 8.48 2.90
CA GLU A 47 -5.64 7.37 3.64
C GLU A 47 -4.67 6.20 3.62
N TRP A 48 -4.48 5.56 4.77
CA TRP A 48 -3.61 4.41 4.89
C TRP A 48 -4.28 3.28 5.65
N TYR A 49 -3.99 2.06 5.23
CA TYR A 49 -4.35 0.84 5.93
C TYR A 49 -3.08 0.08 6.27
N ARG A 50 -3.03 -0.47 7.47
CA ARG A 50 -1.93 -1.29 7.96
C ARG A 50 -2.50 -2.53 8.63
N GLU A 51 -1.90 -3.67 8.34
CA GLU A 51 -2.21 -4.94 8.97
C GLU A 51 -0.91 -5.69 9.28
N GLY A 52 -0.85 -6.36 10.44
CA GLY A 52 0.35 -7.03 10.90
C GLY A 52 1.49 -6.11 11.35
N ARG A 53 2.71 -6.66 11.41
CA ARG A 53 3.91 -5.96 11.90
C ARG A 53 4.67 -5.32 10.74
N VAL A 54 4.96 -4.03 10.84
CA VAL A 54 5.78 -3.29 9.86
C VAL A 54 6.76 -2.40 10.63
N PRO A 55 7.92 -2.93 11.06
CA PRO A 55 8.89 -2.20 11.86
C PRO A 55 9.80 -1.33 10.99
N LEU A 56 9.47 -0.05 10.84
CA LEU A 56 10.22 0.88 9.96
C LEU A 56 11.59 1.32 10.51
N HIS A 57 11.81 1.19 11.81
CA HIS A 57 13.08 1.56 12.46
C HIS A 57 14.09 0.41 12.50
N THR A 58 13.65 -0.82 12.25
CA THR A 58 14.47 -2.02 12.39
C THR A 58 15.19 -2.29 11.06
N LEU A 59 16.48 -1.96 10.96
CA LEU A 59 17.26 -2.14 9.72
C LEU A 59 17.38 -3.61 9.25
N ARG A 60 17.33 -4.57 10.18
CA ARG A 60 17.32 -6.02 9.86
C ARG A 60 15.99 -6.53 9.29
N ALA A 61 14.95 -5.69 9.27
CA ALA A 61 13.65 -6.07 8.74
C ALA A 61 13.70 -6.01 7.20
N ASP A 62 13.37 -7.13 6.55
CA ASP A 62 13.15 -7.18 5.11
C ASP A 62 11.80 -6.52 4.78
N ILE A 63 11.89 -5.27 4.33
CA ILE A 63 10.74 -4.45 3.96
C ILE A 63 10.88 -4.05 2.49
N ASN A 64 9.99 -4.61 1.67
CA ASN A 64 9.86 -4.19 0.29
C ASN A 64 8.97 -2.95 0.20
N TYR A 65 9.54 -1.87 -0.32
CA TYR A 65 8.82 -0.65 -0.65
C TYR A 65 8.52 -0.58 -2.15
N GLY A 66 7.30 -0.20 -2.50
CA GLY A 66 6.89 0.05 -3.88
C GLY A 66 6.06 1.32 -3.98
N LEU A 67 6.36 2.13 -5.00
CA LEU A 67 5.58 3.31 -5.37
C LEU A 67 4.94 3.09 -6.74
N ALA A 68 3.69 3.50 -6.87
CA ALA A 68 2.97 3.51 -8.14
C ALA A 68 2.05 4.72 -8.20
N GLU A 69 1.92 5.29 -9.38
CA GLU A 69 1.01 6.40 -9.65
C GLU A 69 -0.18 5.88 -10.46
N ALA A 70 -1.37 6.36 -10.14
CA ALA A 70 -2.59 6.10 -10.89
C ALA A 70 -3.05 7.40 -11.56
N LYS A 71 -3.11 7.41 -12.89
CA LYS A 71 -3.55 8.56 -13.67
C LYS A 71 -5.06 8.51 -13.80
N THR A 72 -5.76 9.32 -13.00
CA THR A 72 -7.22 9.43 -13.05
C THR A 72 -7.64 10.70 -13.77
N THR A 73 -8.91 10.78 -14.16
CA THR A 73 -9.47 11.98 -14.81
C THR A 73 -9.39 13.24 -13.95
N TYR A 74 -9.28 13.10 -12.63
CA TYR A 74 -9.27 14.22 -11.68
C TYR A 74 -7.85 14.59 -11.22
N GLY A 75 -6.83 13.91 -11.76
CA GLY A 75 -5.43 14.09 -11.39
C GLY A 75 -4.73 12.77 -11.05
N ILE A 76 -3.57 12.89 -10.42
CA ILE A 76 -2.72 11.75 -10.06
C ILE A 76 -3.02 11.32 -8.64
N ILE A 77 -3.17 10.01 -8.44
CA ILE A 77 -3.25 9.38 -7.12
C ILE A 77 -1.96 8.59 -6.89
N GLY A 78 -1.22 8.95 -5.85
CA GLY A 78 -0.02 8.24 -5.44
C GLY A 78 -0.36 7.05 -4.53
N VAL A 79 0.23 5.89 -4.82
CA VAL A 79 0.10 4.66 -4.03
C VAL A 79 1.48 4.25 -3.54
N LYS A 80 1.63 4.16 -2.22
CA LYS A 80 2.85 3.71 -1.53
C LYS A 80 2.55 2.43 -0.77
N VAL A 81 3.35 1.38 -0.99
CA VAL A 81 3.16 0.07 -0.36
C VAL A 81 4.45 -0.34 0.34
N TRP A 82 4.31 -0.84 1.58
CA TRP A 82 5.37 -1.51 2.33
C TRP A 82 4.91 -2.92 2.66
N ILE A 83 5.72 -3.91 2.33
CA ILE A 83 5.47 -5.33 2.65
C ILE A 83 6.63 -5.83 3.51
N PHE A 84 6.31 -6.29 4.72
CA PHE A 84 7.26 -6.93 5.62
C PHE A 84 7.22 -8.44 5.43
N LYS A 85 8.35 -9.01 5.01
CA LYS A 85 8.50 -10.46 4.76
C LYS A 85 9.11 -11.20 5.93
N GLY A 86 9.91 -10.53 6.76
CA GLY A 86 10.60 -11.14 7.88
C GLY A 86 11.86 -10.38 8.25
N GLU A 87 12.65 -10.95 9.16
CA GLU A 87 13.97 -10.43 9.48
C GLU A 87 15.00 -11.29 8.76
N ILE A 88 15.98 -10.64 8.14
CA ILE A 88 17.12 -11.33 7.53
C ILE A 88 18.15 -11.54 8.64
N PHE A 89 18.43 -12.80 8.95
CA PHE A 89 19.58 -13.15 9.77
C PHE A 89 20.76 -13.38 8.83
N PRO A 90 21.89 -12.68 9.00
CA PRO A 90 23.10 -13.03 8.27
C PRO A 90 23.43 -14.49 8.61
N THR A 91 23.42 -15.35 7.60
CA THR A 91 23.92 -16.70 7.75
C THR A 91 25.44 -16.55 7.86
N LYS A 92 26.03 -17.15 8.91
CA LYS A 92 27.47 -17.12 9.16
C LYS A 92 28.25 -17.67 7.97
#